data_AF-A0A959ADR4-F1
#
_entry.id   AF-A0A959ADR4-F1
#
_cell.length_a   1.000
_cell.length_b   1.000
_cell.length_c   1.000
_cell.angle_alpha   90.00
_cell.angle_beta   90.00
_cell.angle_gamma   90.00
#
_symmetry.space_group_name_H-M   'P 1'
#
loop_
_entity.id
_entity.type
_entity.pdbx_description
1 polymer ?
#
loop_
_entity_poly.entity_id
_entity_poly.type
_entity_poly.pdbx_seq_one_letter_code
_entity_poly.pdbx_strand_id
1 'polypeptide(L)'
;MKLSSTILLFLTAFYLQAQNRISVGSKHFNESYILSEIIAQLLESNGFEVIRKTGLGGTTIAFDALKNGEIDVYPEYSGTISTEILKATGKSSLEEIESSLHKEFNLSVSRPLGFNNTYAIVLLSSTAERLNLKRISDLQQH
;
A
#
# COMPACT_ATOMS: atom_id res chain seq x y z
N MET A 1 -1.76 16.55 -66.46
CA MET A 1 -1.01 16.94 -65.25
C MET A 1 -1.49 16.08 -64.10
N LYS A 2 -0.64 15.20 -63.54
CA LYS A 2 -0.96 14.35 -62.39
C LYS A 2 -0.69 15.16 -61.12
N LEU A 3 -1.72 15.49 -60.33
CA LEU A 3 -1.52 16.00 -58.97
C LEU A 3 -1.09 14.83 -58.09
N SER A 4 0.16 14.85 -57.66
CA SER A 4 0.68 13.92 -56.66
C SER A 4 0.29 14.42 -55.27
N SER A 5 -0.63 13.70 -54.63
CA SER A 5 -0.93 13.87 -53.20
C SER A 5 0.21 13.26 -52.38
N THR A 6 0.99 14.10 -51.72
CA THR A 6 1.88 13.66 -50.63
C THR A 6 1.42 14.35 -49.36
N ILE A 7 0.45 13.73 -48.67
CA ILE A 7 0.15 14.05 -47.28
C ILE A 7 1.30 13.45 -46.47
N LEU A 8 2.21 14.30 -46.04
CA LEU A 8 3.29 13.94 -45.14
C LEU A 8 2.68 13.81 -43.73
N LEU A 9 2.36 12.57 -43.34
CA LEU A 9 1.80 12.22 -42.06
C LEU A 9 2.88 12.41 -40.96
N PHE A 10 2.96 13.60 -40.36
CA PHE A 10 3.74 13.85 -39.13
C PHE A 10 3.01 13.21 -37.92
N LEU A 11 2.97 11.88 -37.88
CA LEU A 11 2.27 11.09 -36.86
C LEU A 11 3.24 10.18 -36.09
N THR A 12 4.48 10.62 -35.90
CA THR A 12 5.55 9.79 -35.31
C THR A 12 6.23 10.39 -34.09
N ALA A 13 5.67 11.43 -33.46
CA ALA A 13 6.29 12.02 -32.27
C ALA A 13 5.33 12.40 -31.13
N PHE A 14 4.10 11.88 -31.11
CA PHE A 14 3.47 11.59 -29.81
C PHE A 14 4.01 10.23 -29.37
N TYR A 15 5.31 10.22 -29.03
CA TYR A 15 5.84 9.15 -28.19
C TYR A 15 4.93 9.10 -26.97
N LEU A 16 4.30 7.94 -26.76
CA LEU A 16 3.66 7.52 -25.53
C LEU A 16 4.57 7.90 -24.33
N GLN A 17 4.43 9.10 -23.79
CA GLN A 17 4.88 9.40 -22.43
C GLN A 17 3.73 9.04 -21.48
N ALA A 18 3.27 7.80 -21.60
CA ALA A 18 2.11 7.28 -20.87
C ALA A 18 2.49 6.32 -19.75
N GLN A 19 3.77 6.25 -19.32
CA GLN A 19 4.21 5.12 -18.50
C GLN A 19 5.00 5.40 -17.21
N ASN A 20 5.05 6.62 -16.70
CA ASN A 20 5.78 6.88 -15.44
C ASN A 20 4.96 7.54 -14.34
N ARG A 21 3.62 7.60 -14.43
CA ARG A 21 2.81 8.23 -13.38
C ARG A 21 2.14 7.18 -12.51
N ILE A 22 2.41 7.22 -11.20
CA ILE A 22 1.86 6.30 -10.20
C ILE A 22 1.07 7.10 -9.16
N SER A 23 -0.14 6.67 -8.87
CA SER A 23 -1.00 7.25 -7.85
C SER A 23 -0.86 6.49 -6.53
N VAL A 24 -0.37 7.18 -5.49
CA VAL A 24 -0.11 6.61 -4.16
C VAL A 24 -1.20 7.09 -3.21
N GLY A 25 -1.94 6.14 -2.62
CA GLY A 25 -3.03 6.40 -1.71
C GLY A 25 -2.65 6.30 -0.23
N SER A 26 -3.55 6.77 0.64
CA SER A 26 -3.48 6.49 2.08
C SER A 26 -4.88 6.39 2.71
N LYS A 27 -4.96 5.66 3.82
CA LYS A 27 -6.07 5.73 4.76
C LYS A 27 -6.01 7.02 5.58
N HIS A 28 -7.10 7.35 6.25
CA HIS A 28 -7.24 8.56 7.07
C HIS A 28 -6.71 8.36 8.50
N PHE A 29 -5.41 8.07 8.64
CA PHE A 29 -4.71 8.13 9.94
C PHE A 29 -3.20 8.30 9.76
N ASN A 30 -2.54 8.80 10.82
CA ASN A 30 -1.17 9.29 10.82
C ASN A 30 -0.14 8.33 10.19
N GLU A 31 -0.09 7.07 10.63
CA GLU A 31 0.89 6.12 10.10
C GLU A 31 0.65 5.83 8.60
N SER A 32 -0.60 5.76 8.13
CA SER A 32 -0.87 5.58 6.71
C SER A 32 -0.38 6.74 5.86
N TYR A 33 -0.51 7.98 6.34
CA TYR A 33 0.07 9.16 5.68
C TYR A 33 1.60 9.07 5.57
N ILE A 34 2.26 8.71 6.67
CA ILE A 34 3.73 8.60 6.71
C ILE A 34 4.22 7.50 5.77
N LEU A 35 3.61 6.30 5.84
CA LEU A 35 3.99 5.18 4.98
C LEU A 35 3.71 5.45 3.49
N SER A 36 2.59 6.10 3.18
CA SER A 36 2.26 6.54 1.82
C SER A 36 3.30 7.53 1.28
N GLU A 37 3.75 8.48 2.09
CA GLU A 37 4.79 9.43 1.70
C GLU A 37 6.15 8.76 1.50
N ILE A 38 6.51 7.78 2.33
CA ILE A 38 7.73 6.97 2.13
C ILE A 38 7.67 6.23 0.79
N ILE A 39 6.52 5.63 0.45
CA ILE A 39 6.31 4.96 -0.84
C ILE A 39 6.45 5.97 -1.99
N ALA A 40 5.83 7.15 -1.87
CA ALA A 40 5.91 8.20 -2.88
C ALA A 40 7.35 8.64 -3.15
N GLN A 41 8.12 8.92 -2.11
CA GLN A 41 9.52 9.33 -2.24
C GLN A 41 10.39 8.22 -2.81
N LEU A 42 10.14 6.95 -2.44
CA LEU A 42 10.85 5.82 -3.02
C LEU A 42 10.59 5.72 -4.53
N LEU A 43 9.34 5.84 -4.97
CA LEU A 43 8.99 5.83 -6.39
C LEU A 43 9.60 7.02 -7.14
N GLU A 44 9.54 8.23 -6.57
CA GLU A 44 10.15 9.43 -7.14
C GLU A 44 11.68 9.27 -7.29
N SER A 45 12.34 8.68 -6.29
CA SER A 45 13.78 8.39 -6.36
C SER A 45 14.16 7.38 -7.45
N ASN A 46 13.19 6.61 -7.94
CA ASN A 46 13.34 5.65 -9.04
C ASN A 46 12.80 6.18 -10.38
N GLY A 47 12.52 7.48 -10.49
CA GLY A 47 12.17 8.13 -11.76
C GLY A 47 10.68 8.07 -12.14
N PHE A 48 9.81 7.69 -11.21
CA PHE A 48 8.36 7.80 -11.39
C PHE A 48 7.86 9.19 -10.99
N GLU A 49 6.89 9.72 -11.74
CA GLU A 49 6.05 10.82 -11.31
C GLU A 49 4.96 10.26 -10.37
N VAL A 50 4.76 10.90 -9.21
CA VAL A 50 3.78 10.41 -8.22
C VAL A 50 2.62 11.38 -8.05
N ILE A 51 1.39 10.88 -8.16
CA ILE A 51 0.19 11.57 -7.68
C ILE A 51 -0.11 11.09 -6.26
N ARG A 52 -0.09 11.98 -5.28
CA ARG A 52 -0.51 11.67 -3.90
C ARG A 52 -2.03 11.81 -3.79
N LYS A 53 -2.73 10.73 -3.42
CA LYS A 53 -4.17 10.70 -3.13
C LYS A 53 -4.40 10.23 -1.69
N THR A 54 -3.99 11.07 -0.75
CA THR A 54 -4.01 10.73 0.67
C THR A 54 -5.36 10.99 1.33
N GLY A 55 -5.66 10.26 2.41
CA GLY A 55 -6.81 10.53 3.27
C GLY A 55 -8.14 10.03 2.71
N LEU A 56 -8.11 8.95 1.92
CA LEU A 56 -9.29 8.41 1.22
C LEU A 56 -10.39 7.93 2.18
N GLY A 57 -10.04 7.52 3.40
CA GLY A 57 -10.98 7.06 4.42
C GLY A 57 -10.47 5.83 5.16
N GLY A 58 -11.40 4.94 5.54
CA GLY A 58 -11.08 3.63 6.13
C GLY A 58 -10.69 2.57 5.07
N THR A 59 -10.53 1.34 5.51
CA THR A 59 -10.11 0.19 4.67
C THR A 59 -10.94 0.07 3.39
N THR A 60 -12.27 0.01 3.49
CA THR A 60 -13.15 -0.22 2.33
C THR A 60 -12.97 0.84 1.26
N ILE A 61 -12.91 2.12 1.63
CA ILE A 61 -12.80 3.21 0.66
C ILE A 61 -11.42 3.19 -0.03
N ALA A 62 -10.34 2.98 0.73
CA ALA A 62 -9.01 2.88 0.15
C ALA A 62 -8.87 1.64 -0.77
N PHE A 63 -9.44 0.51 -0.37
CA PHE A 63 -9.43 -0.71 -1.17
C PHE A 63 -10.28 -0.59 -2.43
N ASP A 64 -11.46 0.05 -2.36
CA ASP A 64 -12.29 0.32 -3.53
C ASP A 64 -11.58 1.27 -4.51
N ALA A 65 -10.89 2.30 -4.00
CA ALA A 65 -10.07 3.17 -4.84
C ALA A 65 -8.95 2.39 -5.56
N LEU A 66 -8.29 1.43 -4.89
CA LEU A 66 -7.27 0.58 -5.51
C LEU A 66 -7.88 -0.32 -6.60
N LYS A 67 -8.96 -1.03 -6.27
CA LYS A 67 -9.66 -1.94 -7.18
C LYS A 67 -10.22 -1.23 -8.43
N ASN A 68 -10.66 0.03 -8.27
CA ASN A 68 -11.21 0.83 -9.36
C ASN A 68 -10.13 1.58 -10.17
N GLY A 69 -8.84 1.44 -9.83
CA GLY A 69 -7.74 2.14 -10.49
C GLY A 69 -7.69 3.64 -10.20
N GLU A 70 -8.33 4.10 -9.12
CA GLU A 70 -8.21 5.48 -8.65
C GLU A 70 -6.87 5.71 -7.93
N ILE A 71 -6.33 4.67 -7.30
CA ILE A 71 -4.95 4.62 -6.80
C ILE A 71 -4.26 3.35 -7.31
N ASP A 72 -2.95 3.38 -7.44
CA ASP A 72 -2.14 2.24 -7.89
C ASP A 72 -1.51 1.46 -6.72
N VAL A 73 -1.24 2.14 -5.59
CA VAL A 73 -0.61 1.54 -4.41
C VAL A 73 -1.00 2.28 -3.14
N TYR A 74 -1.17 1.55 -2.03
CA TYR A 74 -1.31 2.13 -0.69
C TYR A 74 -0.84 1.14 0.38
N PRO A 75 -0.48 1.62 1.59
CA PRO A 75 -0.10 0.74 2.69
C PRO A 75 -1.33 0.09 3.34
N GLU A 76 -1.32 -1.24 3.43
CA GLU A 76 -2.35 -2.05 4.09
C GLU A 76 -1.74 -3.12 5.02
N TYR A 77 -2.50 -3.54 6.04
CA TYR A 77 -2.06 -4.49 7.06
C TYR A 77 -2.54 -5.90 6.74
N SER A 78 -1.67 -6.89 6.87
CA SER A 78 -1.99 -8.29 6.58
C SER A 78 -3.23 -8.80 7.31
N GLY A 79 -3.38 -8.45 8.61
CA GLY A 79 -4.58 -8.80 9.38
C GLY A 79 -5.86 -8.20 8.82
N THR A 80 -5.82 -6.94 8.39
CA THR A 80 -6.94 -6.25 7.73
C THR A 80 -7.25 -6.86 6.37
N ILE A 81 -6.24 -7.25 5.59
CA ILE A 81 -6.44 -7.95 4.32
C ILE A 81 -7.18 -9.27 4.57
N SER A 82 -6.72 -10.09 5.52
CA SER A 82 -7.39 -11.35 5.84
C SER A 82 -8.85 -11.17 6.26
N THR A 83 -9.13 -10.26 7.20
CA THR A 83 -10.44 -10.22 7.86
C THR A 83 -11.43 -9.26 7.19
N GLU A 84 -10.99 -8.07 6.80
CA GLU A 84 -11.88 -7.04 6.26
C GLU A 84 -12.04 -7.15 4.75
N ILE A 85 -10.97 -7.47 4.02
CA ILE A 85 -10.97 -7.56 2.55
C ILE A 85 -11.37 -8.96 2.09
N LEU A 86 -10.63 -10.00 2.49
CA LEU A 86 -10.84 -11.38 2.06
C LEU A 86 -11.94 -12.12 2.84
N LYS A 87 -12.44 -11.52 3.93
CA LYS A 87 -13.46 -12.12 4.82
C LYS A 87 -13.10 -13.53 5.31
N ALA A 88 -11.81 -13.82 5.49
CA ALA A 88 -11.33 -15.10 5.98
C ALA A 88 -11.67 -15.30 7.46
N THR A 89 -11.91 -16.55 7.86
CA THR A 89 -12.08 -16.93 9.26
C THR A 89 -10.72 -17.05 9.94
N GLY A 90 -10.16 -15.92 10.37
CA GLY A 90 -8.88 -15.86 11.09
C GLY A 90 -7.76 -15.16 10.31
N LYS A 91 -6.51 -15.33 10.79
CA LYS A 91 -5.32 -14.80 10.10
C LYS A 91 -4.88 -15.77 9.01
N SER A 92 -4.71 -15.26 7.80
CA SER A 92 -4.13 -15.99 6.68
C SER A 92 -2.61 -15.86 6.68
N SER A 93 -1.91 -16.83 6.07
CA SER A 93 -0.49 -16.66 5.73
C SER A 93 -0.31 -15.58 4.65
N LEU A 94 0.92 -15.12 4.45
CA LEU A 94 1.20 -14.13 3.39
C LEU A 94 0.99 -14.72 1.99
N GLU A 95 1.32 -16.00 1.81
CA GLU A 95 1.14 -16.73 0.56
C GLU A 95 -0.36 -16.92 0.25
N GLU A 96 -1.16 -17.19 1.27
CA GLU A 96 -2.63 -17.25 1.14
C GLU A 96 -3.20 -15.87 0.76
N ILE A 97 -2.73 -14.80 1.42
CA ILE A 97 -3.14 -13.42 1.09
C ILE A 97 -2.80 -13.10 -0.37
N GLU A 98 -1.56 -13.34 -0.79
CA GLU A 98 -1.10 -13.04 -2.15
C GLU A 98 -1.90 -13.82 -3.19
N SER A 99 -2.08 -15.12 -2.98
CA SER A 99 -2.86 -16.00 -3.87
C SER A 99 -4.31 -15.55 -3.99
N SER A 100 -4.98 -15.23 -2.87
CA SER A 100 -6.36 -14.77 -2.86
C SER A 100 -6.52 -13.39 -3.50
N LEU A 101 -5.65 -12.42 -3.19
CA LEU A 101 -5.70 -11.10 -3.81
C LEU A 101 -5.51 -11.16 -5.32
N HIS A 102 -4.55 -11.98 -5.79
CA HIS A 102 -4.32 -12.16 -7.21
C HIS A 102 -5.53 -12.83 -7.89
N LYS A 103 -6.08 -13.88 -7.28
CA LYS A 103 -7.22 -14.62 -7.84
C LYS A 103 -8.52 -13.81 -7.89
N GLU A 104 -8.82 -13.06 -6.83
CA GLU A 104 -10.11 -12.37 -6.67
C GLU A 104 -10.12 -10.97 -7.27
N PHE A 105 -8.98 -10.27 -7.23
CA PHE A 105 -8.91 -8.85 -7.59
C PHE A 105 -7.82 -8.51 -8.59
N ASN A 106 -6.98 -9.48 -9.01
CA ASN A 106 -5.78 -9.23 -9.81
C ASN A 106 -4.85 -8.19 -9.15
N LEU A 107 -4.76 -8.23 -7.81
CA LEU A 107 -3.90 -7.36 -7.00
C LEU A 107 -2.73 -8.15 -6.42
N SER A 108 -1.64 -7.45 -6.11
CA SER A 108 -0.45 -8.02 -5.47
C SER A 108 -0.13 -7.27 -4.18
N VAL A 109 0.57 -7.95 -3.28
CA VAL A 109 1.08 -7.38 -2.03
C VAL A 109 2.60 -7.45 -2.04
N SER A 110 3.25 -6.43 -1.49
CA SER A 110 4.71 -6.44 -1.33
C SER A 110 5.14 -7.39 -0.22
N ARG A 111 6.46 -7.56 -0.05
CA ARG A 111 6.99 -8.09 1.21
C ARG A 111 6.57 -7.19 2.38
N PRO A 112 6.36 -7.75 3.59
CA PRO A 112 6.03 -6.96 4.77
C PRO A 112 7.11 -5.92 5.08
N LEU A 113 6.68 -4.77 5.62
CA LEU A 113 7.56 -3.66 6.00
C LEU A 113 8.40 -3.93 7.25
N GLY A 114 8.18 -5.06 7.94
CA GLY A 114 9.02 -5.49 9.07
C GLY A 114 8.58 -4.99 10.45
N PHE A 115 7.36 -4.45 10.59
CA PHE A 115 6.79 -4.06 11.87
C PHE A 115 5.41 -4.71 12.10
N ASN A 116 4.95 -4.69 13.35
CA ASN A 116 3.64 -5.19 13.74
C ASN A 116 2.87 -4.10 14.49
N ASN A 117 1.86 -3.53 13.83
CA ASN A 117 0.95 -2.55 14.41
C ASN A 117 -0.32 -3.26 14.90
N THR A 118 -0.28 -3.71 16.15
CA THR A 118 -1.39 -4.40 16.83
C THR A 118 -1.55 -3.83 18.24
N TYR A 119 -2.70 -4.08 18.87
CA TYR A 119 -2.90 -3.75 20.28
C TYR A 119 -1.79 -4.37 21.15
N ALA A 120 -1.27 -3.54 22.04
CA ALA A 120 -0.19 -3.86 22.95
C ALA A 120 -0.40 -3.16 24.30
N ILE A 121 0.27 -3.67 25.32
CA ILE A 121 0.42 -3.00 26.62
C ILE A 121 1.76 -2.27 26.60
N VAL A 122 1.76 -1.00 26.98
CA VAL A 122 2.97 -0.17 27.02
C VAL A 122 3.25 0.22 28.48
N LEU A 123 4.51 0.11 28.88
CA LEU A 123 5.00 0.50 30.20
C LEU A 123 6.02 1.64 30.05
N LEU A 124 6.21 2.40 31.13
CA LEU A 124 7.38 3.28 31.24
C LEU A 124 8.66 2.44 31.16
N SER A 125 9.67 2.93 30.42
CA SER A 125 10.96 2.25 30.29
C SER A 125 11.59 1.95 31.65
N SER A 126 11.53 2.89 32.60
CA SER A 126 12.05 2.71 33.95
C SER A 126 11.34 1.59 34.74
N THR A 127 10.04 1.40 34.52
CA THR A 127 9.27 0.29 35.13
C THR A 127 9.65 -1.04 34.50
N ALA A 128 9.73 -1.09 33.16
CA ALA A 128 10.10 -2.29 32.43
C ALA A 128 11.53 -2.75 32.80
N GLU A 129 12.48 -1.82 32.92
CA GLU A 129 13.87 -2.10 33.32
C GLU A 129 13.95 -2.58 34.78
N ARG A 130 13.30 -1.88 35.72
CA ARG A 130 13.31 -2.24 37.15
C ARG A 130 12.73 -3.62 37.42
N LEU A 131 11.72 -4.02 36.65
CA LEU A 131 11.04 -5.32 36.78
C LEU A 131 11.57 -6.36 35.78
N ASN A 132 12.57 -6.01 34.94
CA ASN A 132 13.13 -6.85 33.88
C ASN A 132 12.06 -7.46 32.93
N LEU A 133 11.07 -6.66 32.55
CA LEU A 133 9.95 -7.06 31.69
C LEU A 133 10.30 -6.84 30.21
N LYS A 134 10.09 -7.87 29.38
CA LYS A 134 10.32 -7.83 27.92
C LYS A 134 9.10 -8.24 27.11
N ARG A 135 8.18 -9.00 27.69
CA ARG A 135 6.99 -9.56 27.03
C ARG A 135 5.79 -9.45 27.97
N ILE A 136 4.58 -9.50 27.41
CA ILE A 136 3.33 -9.47 28.19
C ILE A 136 3.29 -10.63 29.21
N SER A 137 3.83 -11.80 28.87
CA SER A 137 3.90 -12.96 29.78
C SER A 137 4.70 -12.70 31.06
N ASP A 138 5.64 -11.75 31.03
CA ASP A 138 6.48 -11.45 32.19
C ASP A 138 5.67 -10.74 33.29
N LEU A 139 4.54 -10.11 32.92
CA LEU A 139 3.61 -9.50 33.86
C LEU A 139 2.93 -10.52 34.79
N GLN A 140 2.88 -11.80 34.43
CA GLN A 140 2.26 -12.82 35.29
C GLN A 140 2.99 -12.99 36.63
N GLN A 141 4.25 -12.56 36.72
CA GLN A 141 5.10 -12.71 37.89
C GLN A 141 4.94 -11.55 38.91
N HIS A 142 4.03 -10.61 38.64
CA HIS A 142 3.84 -9.37 39.40
C HIS A 142 2.35 -9.07 39.64
#